data_AF-A0A6A5KEU4-F1
#
_entry.id   AF-A0A6A5KEU4-F1
#
_cell.length_a   1.000
_cell.length_b   1.000
_cell.length_c   1.000
_cell.angle_alpha   90.00
_cell.angle_beta   90.00
_cell.angle_gamma   90.00
#
_symmetry.space_group_name_H-M   'P 1'
#
loop_
_entity.id
_entity.type
_entity.pdbx_description
1 polymer ?
#
loop_
_entity_poly.entity_id
_entity_poly.type
_entity_poly.pdbx_seq_one_letter_code
_entity_poly.pdbx_strand_id
1 'polypeptide(L)'
;MSIPITPTQAHTGLSQDLRNNIYSALLSGPGIRNIESTLDQQLRQSGFKDNLRAYITELFRSGQATTCEEARELAMAKIREQMGGGGGAANGVINGNGEVGENGAGGVVVPDLKIPKSAIDAGAKTVMKELERVCEITYEDGEK
;
A
#
# COMPACT_ATOMS: atom_id res chain seq x y z
N MET A 1 -16.54 -12.90 1.35
CA MET A 1 -15.34 -13.59 1.87
C MET A 1 -14.17 -13.21 0.96
N SER A 2 -13.26 -12.34 1.42
CA SER A 2 -12.08 -11.96 0.62
C SER A 2 -10.94 -12.87 1.05
N ILE A 3 -10.47 -13.74 0.15
CA ILE A 3 -9.36 -14.65 0.43
C ILE A 3 -8.07 -13.82 0.31
N PRO A 4 -7.25 -13.68 1.37
CA PRO A 4 -5.96 -13.02 1.24
C PRO A 4 -5.04 -13.94 0.45
N ILE A 5 -4.95 -13.73 -0.86
CA ILE A 5 -3.94 -14.39 -1.69
C ILE A 5 -2.58 -13.81 -1.25
N THR A 6 -1.79 -14.62 -0.55
CA THR A 6 -0.40 -14.29 -0.30
C THR A 6 0.36 -14.24 -1.63
N PRO A 7 1.43 -13.45 -1.77
CA PRO A 7 2.23 -13.43 -3.00
C PRO A 7 2.60 -14.85 -3.43
N THR A 8 3.00 -15.72 -2.50
CA THR A 8 3.32 -17.13 -2.73
C THR A 8 2.15 -17.93 -3.32
N GLN A 9 0.91 -17.67 -2.90
CA GLN A 9 -0.28 -18.30 -3.47
C GLN A 9 -0.64 -17.75 -4.86
N ALA A 10 -0.35 -16.49 -5.15
CA ALA A 10 -0.41 -15.96 -6.52
C ALA A 10 0.65 -16.60 -7.43
N HIS A 11 1.81 -16.98 -6.87
CA HIS A 11 2.88 -17.67 -7.61
C HIS A 11 2.56 -19.13 -7.94
N THR A 12 1.63 -19.79 -7.25
CA THR A 12 1.25 -21.19 -7.53
C THR A 12 0.18 -21.34 -8.61
N GLY A 13 -0.59 -20.29 -8.92
CA GLY A 13 -1.68 -20.34 -9.91
C GLY A 13 -1.26 -20.02 -11.35
N LEU A 14 -0.09 -19.42 -11.57
CA LEU A 14 0.40 -19.01 -12.89
C LEU A 14 1.71 -19.72 -13.21
N SER A 15 1.81 -20.33 -14.40
CA SER A 15 3.08 -20.92 -14.86
C SER A 15 4.18 -19.85 -14.94
N GLN A 16 5.43 -20.26 -14.74
CA GLN A 16 6.57 -19.35 -14.80
C GLN A 16 6.69 -18.65 -16.16
N ASP A 17 6.38 -19.37 -17.23
CA ASP A 17 6.36 -18.83 -18.60
C ASP A 17 5.28 -17.76 -18.78
N LEU A 18 4.07 -17.99 -18.25
CA LEU A 18 2.99 -17.01 -18.31
C LEU A 18 3.34 -15.73 -17.55
N ARG A 19 3.97 -15.85 -16.37
CA ARG A 19 4.46 -14.68 -15.63
C ARG A 19 5.49 -13.89 -16.42
N ASN A 20 6.47 -14.57 -17.02
CA ASN A 20 7.51 -13.94 -17.81
C ASN A 20 6.92 -13.21 -19.03
N ASN A 21 5.92 -13.80 -19.67
CA ASN A 21 5.20 -13.18 -20.79
C ASN A 21 4.42 -11.94 -20.36
N ILE A 22 3.68 -12.00 -19.24
CA ILE A 22 2.97 -10.84 -18.68
C ILE A 22 3.93 -9.71 -18.34
N TYR A 23 5.04 -10.02 -17.65
CA TYR A 23 6.04 -9.01 -17.30
C TYR A 23 6.68 -8.40 -18.55
N SER A 24 7.03 -9.23 -19.54
CA SER A 24 7.63 -8.76 -20.80
C SER A 24 6.66 -7.87 -21.58
N ALA A 25 5.37 -8.21 -21.60
CA ALA A 25 4.34 -7.41 -22.27
C ALA A 25 4.01 -6.10 -21.52
N LEU A 26 3.96 -6.12 -20.20
CA LEU A 26 3.77 -4.91 -19.39
C LEU A 26 4.99 -3.97 -19.45
N LEU A 27 6.20 -4.52 -19.62
CA LEU A 27 7.46 -3.79 -19.75
C LEU A 27 7.67 -3.23 -21.16
N SER A 28 7.24 -3.95 -22.19
CA SER A 28 7.32 -3.47 -23.58
C SER A 28 6.33 -2.33 -23.85
N GLY A 29 5.24 -2.27 -23.08
CA GLY A 29 4.27 -1.18 -23.09
C GLY A 29 4.48 -0.14 -21.97
N PRO A 30 3.58 0.87 -21.88
CA PRO A 30 3.58 1.83 -20.78
C PRO A 30 2.91 1.29 -19.50
N GLY A 31 2.53 -0.01 -19.46
CA GLY A 31 1.67 -0.57 -18.43
C GLY A 31 2.23 -0.41 -17.01
N ILE A 32 3.49 -0.80 -16.80
CA ILE A 32 4.15 -0.64 -15.49
C ILE A 32 4.20 0.83 -15.08
N ARG A 33 4.60 1.72 -16.00
CA ARG A 33 4.69 3.16 -15.72
C ARG A 33 3.34 3.78 -15.37
N ASN A 34 2.26 3.34 -16.01
CA ASN A 34 0.90 3.81 -15.73
C ASN A 34 0.41 3.35 -14.35
N ILE A 35 0.69 2.09 -13.99
CA ILE A 35 0.39 1.53 -12.68
C ILE A 35 1.14 2.33 -11.61
N GLU A 36 2.45 2.50 -11.76
CA GLU A 36 3.29 3.26 -10.83
C GLU A 36 2.81 4.70 -10.67
N SER A 37 2.57 5.41 -11.78
CA SER A 37 2.09 6.80 -11.76
C SER A 37 0.76 6.94 -11.01
N THR A 38 -0.17 6.00 -11.21
CA THR A 38 -1.47 6.02 -10.54
C THR A 38 -1.34 5.75 -9.05
N LEU A 39 -0.57 4.74 -8.64
CA LEU A 39 -0.30 4.50 -7.22
C LEU A 39 0.41 5.69 -6.57
N ASP A 40 1.42 6.26 -7.25
CA ASP A 40 2.18 7.41 -6.76
C ASP A 40 1.29 8.62 -6.48
N GLN A 41 0.41 8.94 -7.44
CA GLN A 41 -0.56 10.02 -7.32
C GLN A 41 -1.52 9.78 -6.15
N GLN A 42 -2.08 8.57 -6.03
CA GLN A 42 -3.06 8.26 -4.97
C GLN A 42 -2.43 8.30 -3.58
N LEU A 43 -1.21 7.79 -3.42
CA LEU A 43 -0.48 7.83 -2.15
C LEU A 43 -0.02 9.24 -1.77
N ARG A 44 0.23 10.12 -2.75
CA ARG A 44 0.48 11.55 -2.51
C ARG A 44 -0.78 12.27 -2.06
N GLN A 45 -1.87 12.09 -2.80
CA GLN A 45 -3.15 12.77 -2.51
C GLN A 45 -3.73 12.40 -1.15
N SER A 46 -3.45 11.19 -0.65
CA SER A 46 -3.90 10.75 0.66
C SER A 46 -3.04 11.26 1.83
N GLY A 47 -1.94 11.97 1.57
CA GLY A 47 -0.97 12.36 2.60
C GLY A 47 -0.14 11.20 3.18
N PHE A 48 -0.26 9.98 2.62
CA PHE A 48 0.43 8.79 3.14
C PHE A 48 1.96 8.98 3.11
N LYS A 49 2.48 9.58 2.03
CA LYS A 49 3.92 9.84 1.90
C LYS A 49 4.45 10.84 2.93
N ASP A 50 3.63 11.82 3.28
CA ASP A 50 3.99 12.84 4.28
C ASP A 50 4.01 12.22 5.68
N ASN A 51 3.01 11.39 6.01
CA ASN A 51 2.97 10.62 7.25
C ASN A 51 4.16 9.65 7.36
N LEU A 52 4.50 8.95 6.27
CA LEU A 52 5.66 8.06 6.22
C LEU A 52 6.97 8.81 6.45
N ARG A 53 7.13 9.99 5.82
CA ARG A 53 8.30 10.84 6.03
C ARG A 53 8.39 11.32 7.47
N ALA A 54 7.28 11.73 8.08
CA ALA A 54 7.23 12.16 9.47
C ALA A 54 7.63 11.01 10.41
N TYR A 55 7.12 9.79 10.18
CA TYR A 55 7.47 8.62 10.96
C TYR A 55 8.95 8.26 10.86
N ILE A 56 9.49 8.19 9.63
CA ILE A 56 10.92 7.91 9.43
C ILE A 56 11.79 8.97 10.10
N THR A 57 11.39 10.24 10.01
CA THR A 57 12.09 11.34 10.69
C THR A 57 12.11 11.13 12.21
N GLU A 58 10.98 10.70 12.80
CA GLU A 58 10.90 10.40 14.22
C GLU A 58 11.72 9.18 14.62
N LEU A 59 11.81 8.14 13.77
CA LEU A 59 12.68 6.98 14.02
C LEU A 59 14.15 7.39 14.16
N PHE A 60 14.62 8.29 13.29
CA PHE A 60 15.98 8.81 13.37
C PHE A 60 16.16 9.78 14.55
N ARG A 61 15.16 10.62 14.85
CA ARG A 61 15.23 11.59 15.96
C ARG A 61 15.24 10.91 17.33
N SER A 62 14.46 9.84 17.48
CA SER A 62 14.39 9.02 18.70
C SER A 62 15.55 8.04 18.86
N GLY A 63 16.35 7.85 17.79
CA GLY A 63 17.45 6.87 17.77
C GLY A 63 16.97 5.42 17.62
N GLN A 64 15.69 5.18 17.35
CA GLN A 64 15.14 3.84 17.10
C GLN A 64 15.65 3.23 15.79
N ALA A 65 15.98 4.07 14.81
CA ALA A 65 16.72 3.69 13.61
C ALA A 65 17.98 4.54 13.51
N THR A 66 19.10 3.89 13.20
CA THR A 66 20.38 4.56 12.93
C THR A 66 20.83 4.39 11.49
N THR A 67 20.23 3.44 10.77
CA THR A 67 20.49 3.18 9.36
C THR A 67 19.22 3.25 8.52
N CYS A 68 19.39 3.40 7.21
CA CYS A 68 18.27 3.39 6.25
C CYS A 68 17.52 2.05 6.25
N GLU A 69 18.25 0.93 6.38
CA GLU A 69 17.63 -0.40 6.37
C GLU A 69 16.78 -0.62 7.62
N GLU A 70 17.27 -0.23 8.81
CA GLU A 70 16.50 -0.29 10.06
C GLU A 70 15.22 0.55 9.98
N ALA A 71 15.32 1.77 9.44
CA ALA A 71 14.15 2.63 9.25
C ALA A 71 13.13 2.01 8.29
N ARG A 72 13.60 1.34 7.23
CA ARG A 72 12.76 0.62 6.26
C ARG A 72 12.03 -0.54 6.92
N GLU A 73 12.75 -1.37 7.68
CA GLU A 73 12.16 -2.52 8.38
C GLU A 73 11.11 -2.09 9.40
N LEU A 74 11.42 -1.08 10.22
CA LEU A 74 10.50 -0.54 11.23
C LEU A 74 9.27 0.12 10.60
N ALA A 75 9.42 0.88 9.51
CA ALA A 75 8.31 1.46 8.77
C ALA A 75 7.42 0.38 8.15
N MET A 76 8.02 -0.64 7.53
CA MET A 76 7.27 -1.74 6.93
C MET A 76 6.54 -2.58 7.98
N ALA A 77 7.16 -2.82 9.14
CA ALA A 77 6.52 -3.48 10.27
C ALA A 77 5.30 -2.68 10.76
N LYS A 78 5.44 -1.35 10.89
CA LYS A 78 4.35 -0.47 11.33
C LYS A 78 3.18 -0.44 10.34
N ILE A 79 3.47 -0.37 9.04
CA ILE A 79 2.47 -0.45 7.98
C ILE A 79 1.73 -1.79 8.06
N ARG A 80 2.45 -2.91 8.20
CA ARG A 80 1.84 -4.24 8.32
C ARG A 80 0.96 -4.38 9.55
N GLU A 81 1.40 -3.87 10.70
CA GLU A 81 0.62 -3.84 11.94
C GLU A 81 -0.71 -3.11 11.74
N GLN A 82 -0.67 -1.90 11.18
CA GLN A 82 -1.86 -1.07 10.96
C GLN A 82 -2.77 -1.61 9.84
N MET A 83 -2.23 -2.39 8.89
CA MET A 83 -2.98 -3.05 7.83
C MET A 83 -3.62 -4.38 8.26
N GLY A 84 -2.97 -5.14 9.15
CA GLY A 84 -3.45 -6.43 9.66
C GLY A 84 -4.47 -6.32 10.81
N GLY A 85 -4.51 -5.16 11.48
CA GLY A 85 -5.44 -4.87 12.58
C GLY A 85 -6.83 -4.42 12.12
N GLY A 86 -7.58 -5.28 11.45
CA GLY A 86 -9.02 -5.09 11.26
C GLY A 86 -9.80 -5.38 12.54
N GLY A 87 -9.98 -4.40 13.43
CA GLY A 87 -11.01 -4.46 14.48
C GLY A 87 -10.59 -4.26 15.94
N GLY A 88 -9.59 -3.43 16.23
CA GLY A 88 -9.32 -2.97 17.60
C GLY A 88 -9.41 -1.45 17.68
N ALA A 89 -10.52 -0.92 18.18
CA ALA A 89 -10.60 0.49 18.54
C ALA A 89 -9.56 0.80 19.62
N ALA A 90 -8.61 1.68 19.32
CA ALA A 90 -7.85 2.43 20.31
C ALA A 90 -7.38 3.76 19.70
N ASN A 91 -8.20 4.78 19.94
CA ASN A 91 -7.92 6.22 20.00
C ASN A 91 -7.22 6.93 18.83
N GLY A 92 -7.99 7.84 18.22
CA GLY A 92 -7.45 9.01 17.53
C GLY A 92 -8.19 9.37 16.25
N VAL A 93 -9.47 9.74 16.35
CA VAL A 93 -10.10 10.53 15.30
C VAL A 93 -9.38 11.87 15.27
N ILE A 94 -8.57 12.13 14.23
CA ILE A 94 -8.29 13.50 13.80
C ILE A 94 -8.37 13.49 12.28
N ASN A 95 -9.59 13.71 11.78
CA ASN A 95 -9.79 14.17 10.43
C ASN A 95 -10.56 15.48 10.53
N GLY A 96 -9.94 16.57 10.07
CA GLY A 96 -10.58 17.87 9.91
C GLY A 96 -10.11 18.94 10.89
N ASN A 97 -9.36 19.91 10.34
CA ASN A 97 -9.47 21.35 10.61
C ASN A 97 -10.26 21.78 11.88
N GLY A 98 -9.57 22.30 12.89
CA GLY A 98 -10.22 23.13 13.92
C GLY A 98 -9.67 22.96 15.33
N GLU A 99 -9.16 24.09 15.84
CA GLU A 99 -9.04 24.47 17.25
C GLU A 99 -7.94 23.81 18.12
N VAL A 100 -7.08 24.71 18.60
CA VAL A 100 -6.02 24.48 19.58
C VAL A 100 -6.68 24.20 20.93
N GLY A 101 -6.80 22.93 21.28
CA GLY A 101 -7.11 22.50 22.64
C GLY A 101 -5.82 22.35 23.43
N GLU A 102 -5.45 23.38 24.19
CA GLU A 102 -4.49 23.27 25.30
C GLU A 102 -5.00 22.20 26.28
N ASN A 103 -4.29 21.08 26.39
CA ASN A 103 -4.09 20.37 27.65
C ASN A 103 -2.94 19.36 27.51
N GLY A 104 -1.98 19.47 28.43
CA GLY A 104 -0.70 18.79 28.38
C GLY A 104 -0.79 17.28 28.53
N ALA A 105 -0.22 16.58 27.55
CA ALA A 105 0.56 15.36 27.71
C ALA A 105 1.40 15.28 26.45
N GLY A 106 2.72 15.06 26.58
CA GLY A 106 3.64 14.87 25.45
C GLY A 106 3.36 13.58 24.68
N GLY A 107 2.16 13.46 24.11
CA GLY A 107 1.74 12.36 23.28
C GLY A 107 2.52 12.43 21.98
N VAL A 108 3.44 11.49 21.82
CA VAL A 108 4.07 11.21 20.53
C VAL A 108 2.94 11.03 19.53
N VAL A 109 2.79 11.98 18.60
CA VAL A 109 1.84 11.86 17.50
C VAL A 109 2.31 10.68 16.66
N VAL A 110 1.72 9.50 16.88
CA VAL A 110 2.06 8.30 16.10
C VAL A 110 1.44 8.49 14.71
N PRO A 111 2.24 8.64 13.65
CA PRO A 111 1.70 8.85 12.32
C PRO A 111 0.87 7.65 11.86
N ASP A 112 -0.28 7.92 11.24
CA ASP A 112 -1.08 6.89 10.58
C ASP A 112 -0.41 6.51 9.25
N LEU A 113 0.09 5.27 9.18
CA LEU A 113 0.72 4.63 8.03
C LEU A 113 -0.18 3.55 7.42
N LYS A 114 -1.49 3.65 7.62
CA LYS A 114 -2.44 2.82 6.89
C LYS A 114 -2.45 3.22 5.43
N ILE A 115 -2.28 2.23 4.55
CA ILE A 115 -2.40 2.45 3.11
C ILE A 115 -3.87 2.79 2.81
N PRO A 116 -4.16 3.93 2.15
CA PRO A 116 -5.52 4.34 1.87
C PRO A 116 -6.18 3.36 0.91
N LYS A 117 -7.43 2.98 1.21
CA LYS A 117 -8.22 2.06 0.35
C LYS A 117 -8.37 2.59 -1.07
N SER A 118 -8.50 3.91 -1.23
CA SER A 118 -8.57 4.54 -2.55
C SER A 118 -7.34 4.25 -3.42
N ALA A 119 -6.13 4.21 -2.85
CA ALA A 119 -4.93 3.85 -3.60
C ALA A 119 -4.89 2.36 -3.96
N ILE A 120 -5.39 1.50 -3.06
CA ILE A 120 -5.50 0.05 -3.31
C ILE A 120 -6.49 -0.20 -4.46
N ASP A 121 -7.68 0.38 -4.37
CA ASP A 121 -8.76 0.18 -5.35
C ASP A 121 -8.37 0.76 -6.71
N ALA A 122 -7.80 1.98 -6.74
CA ALA A 122 -7.33 2.61 -7.97
C ALA A 122 -6.15 1.85 -8.58
N GLY A 123 -5.22 1.37 -7.75
CA GLY A 123 -4.10 0.54 -8.17
C GLY A 123 -4.57 -0.77 -8.80
N ALA A 124 -5.45 -1.50 -8.12
CA ALA A 124 -6.03 -2.75 -8.61
C ALA A 124 -6.78 -2.56 -9.93
N LYS A 125 -7.60 -1.51 -10.04
CA LYS A 125 -8.31 -1.17 -11.27
C LYS A 125 -7.36 -0.84 -12.43
N THR A 126 -6.26 -0.16 -12.14
CA THR A 126 -5.25 0.19 -13.16
C THR A 126 -4.49 -1.05 -13.61
N VAL A 127 -4.09 -1.92 -12.68
CA VAL A 127 -3.47 -3.21 -13.00
C VAL A 127 -4.39 -4.04 -13.90
N MET A 128 -5.67 -4.17 -13.57
CA MET A 128 -6.64 -4.91 -14.38
C MET A 128 -6.74 -4.33 -15.80
N LYS A 129 -6.88 -3.00 -15.93
CA LYS A 129 -6.94 -2.31 -17.22
C LYS A 129 -5.68 -2.49 -18.07
N GLU A 130 -4.50 -2.49 -17.46
CA GLU A 130 -3.25 -2.72 -18.19
C GLU A 130 -3.08 -4.20 -18.57
N LEU A 131 -3.52 -5.14 -17.72
CA LEU A 131 -3.52 -6.56 -18.02
C LEU A 131 -4.48 -6.91 -19.16
N GLU A 132 -5.68 -6.31 -19.21
CA GLU A 132 -6.64 -6.48 -20.32
C GLU A 132 -6.06 -6.09 -21.70
N ARG A 133 -5.04 -5.23 -21.75
CA ARG A 133 -4.39 -4.84 -23.00
C ARG A 133 -3.37 -5.84 -23.50
N VAL A 134 -2.79 -6.62 -22.60
CA VAL A 134 -1.68 -7.53 -22.89
C VAL A 134 -2.07 -9.00 -22.75
N CYS A 135 -3.25 -9.28 -22.20
CA CYS A 135 -3.77 -10.63 -21.98
C CYS A 135 -5.24 -10.68 -22.39
N GLU A 136 -5.63 -11.80 -23.00
CA GLU A 136 -7.03 -12.16 -23.16
C GLU A 136 -7.52 -12.78 -21.84
N ILE A 137 -8.45 -12.10 -21.17
CA ILE A 137 -9.03 -12.60 -19.91
C ILE A 137 -10.23 -13.47 -20.25
N THR A 138 -10.02 -14.78 -20.29
CA THR A 138 -11.11 -15.76 -20.43
C THR A 138 -11.73 -16.02 -19.06
N TYR A 139 -13.03 -15.77 -18.92
CA TYR A 139 -13.79 -16.25 -17.77
C TYR A 139 -14.26 -17.66 -18.11
N GLU A 140 -13.77 -18.67 -17.39
CA GLU A 140 -14.47 -19.95 -17.34
C GLU A 140 -15.78 -19.68 -16.59
N ASP A 141 -16.89 -19.58 -17.33
CA ASP A 141 -18.23 -19.67 -16.74
C ASP A 141 -18.26 -21.01 -16.01
N GLY A 142 -18.14 -20.97 -14.69
CA GLY A 142 -18.34 -22.14 -13.85
C GLY A 142 -19.73 -22.68 -14.15
N GLU A 143 -19.78 -23.76 -14.93
CA GLU A 143 -20.98 -24.57 -15.10
C GLU A 143 -21.53 -24.92 -13.71
N LYS A 144 -22.85 -24.79 -13.61
CA LYS A 144 -23.65 -24.93 -12.39
C LYS A 144 -23.53 -26.31 -11.74
#